data_AF-B7BBN3-F1
#
_entry.id   AF-B7BBN3-F1
#
_cell.length_a   1.000
_cell.length_b   1.000
_cell.length_c   1.000
_cell.angle_alpha   90.00
_cell.angle_beta   90.00
_cell.angle_gamma   90.00
#
_symmetry.space_group_name_H-M   'P 1'
#
loop_
_entity.id
_entity.type
_entity.pdbx_description
1 polymer ?
#
loop_
_entity_poly.entity_id
_entity_poly.type
_entity_poly.pdbx_seq_one_letter_code
_entity_poly.pdbx_strand_id
1 'polypeptide(L)'
;MEIVKVVGREILDSRGNPTVEVDVHLASGAFGRAAVPSGASTGENEAIELRDGDKKRYGGKGVLKAVANVNNVIAPAILGMSALNQREIDHKLIELDGTKTKSNLGANAMLGVSLAVAKAAANYLDQPLYRYIGGTNAYVLPVPMMNIINGG
;
A
#
# COMPACT_ATOMS: atom_id res chain seq x y z
N MET A 1 16.76 1.71 -10.68
CA MET A 1 15.29 1.70 -10.73
C MET A 1 14.66 0.33 -10.55
N GLU A 2 15.40 -0.76 -10.77
CA GLU A 2 14.94 -2.13 -10.55
C GLU A 2 14.58 -2.40 -9.08
N ILE A 3 13.45 -3.07 -8.82
CA ILE A 3 13.02 -3.51 -7.49
C ILE A 3 13.78 -4.78 -7.09
N VAL A 4 14.50 -4.72 -5.98
CA VAL A 4 15.34 -5.83 -5.49
C VAL A 4 14.85 -6.41 -4.16
N LYS A 5 13.99 -5.70 -3.45
CA LYS A 5 13.42 -6.19 -2.19
C LYS A 5 12.07 -5.55 -1.91
N VAL A 6 11.12 -6.37 -1.43
CA VAL A 6 9.82 -5.94 -0.93
C VAL A 6 9.59 -6.62 0.41
N VAL A 7 9.20 -5.87 1.44
CA VAL A 7 8.97 -6.40 2.80
C VAL A 7 7.70 -5.82 3.38
N GLY A 8 6.72 -6.67 3.66
CA GLY A 8 5.53 -6.36 4.43
C GLY A 8 5.72 -6.67 5.91
N ARG A 9 5.11 -5.86 6.78
CA ARG A 9 5.02 -6.09 8.23
C ARG A 9 3.70 -5.58 8.81
N GLU A 10 3.34 -6.13 9.96
CA GLU A 10 2.20 -5.67 10.76
C GLU A 10 2.67 -4.53 11.68
N ILE A 11 1.96 -3.39 11.65
CA ILE A 11 2.12 -2.25 12.55
C ILE A 11 0.76 -1.88 13.15
N LEU A 12 0.67 -0.84 13.99
CA LEU A 12 -0.59 -0.35 14.56
C LEU A 12 -1.03 0.98 13.91
N ASP A 13 -2.33 1.10 13.62
CA ASP A 13 -2.98 2.33 13.19
C ASP A 13 -3.21 3.30 14.36
N SER A 14 -3.73 4.49 14.08
CA SER A 14 -4.02 5.52 15.09
C SER A 14 -5.07 5.12 16.13
N ARG A 15 -5.81 4.03 15.90
CA ARG A 15 -6.81 3.47 16.83
C ARG A 15 -6.27 2.22 17.55
N GLY A 16 -4.99 1.90 17.38
CA GLY A 16 -4.37 0.71 17.97
C GLY A 16 -4.78 -0.61 17.32
N ASN A 17 -5.36 -0.59 16.12
CA ASN A 17 -5.66 -1.82 15.37
C ASN A 17 -4.49 -2.16 14.44
N PRO A 18 -4.24 -3.46 14.17
CA PRO A 18 -3.23 -3.85 13.20
C PRO A 18 -3.46 -3.25 11.81
N THR A 19 -2.40 -2.91 11.09
CA THR A 19 -2.42 -2.55 9.67
C THR A 19 -1.11 -2.95 8.99
N VAL A 20 -1.10 -2.93 7.66
CA VAL A 20 0.04 -3.32 6.82
C VAL A 20 0.95 -2.12 6.58
N GLU A 21 2.25 -2.32 6.77
CA GLU A 21 3.31 -1.46 6.27
C GLU A 21 4.19 -2.23 5.27
N VAL A 22 4.53 -1.58 4.16
CA VAL A 22 5.36 -2.17 3.11
C VAL A 22 6.57 -1.30 2.85
N ASP A 23 7.73 -1.93 2.76
CA ASP A 23 8.99 -1.37 2.29
C ASP A 23 9.34 -1.91 0.89
N VAL A 24 9.84 -1.03 0.03
CA VAL A 24 10.39 -1.37 -1.28
C VAL A 24 11.80 -0.80 -1.39
N HIS A 25 12.76 -1.63 -1.76
CA HIS A 25 14.14 -1.21 -2.03
C HIS A 25 14.47 -1.43 -3.51
N LEU A 26 15.18 -0.47 -4.08
CA LEU A 26 15.69 -0.54 -5.45
C LEU A 26 17.17 -0.90 -5.47
N ALA A 27 17.64 -1.45 -6.59
CA ALA A 27 19.06 -1.80 -6.80
C ALA A 27 20.02 -0.62 -6.59
N SER A 28 19.53 0.61 -6.79
CA SER A 28 20.29 1.85 -6.58
C SER A 28 20.46 2.24 -5.10
N GLY A 29 19.82 1.51 -4.17
CA GLY A 29 19.74 1.89 -2.76
C GLY A 29 18.57 2.82 -2.42
N ALA A 30 17.80 3.28 -3.41
CA ALA A 30 16.59 4.06 -3.17
C ALA A 30 15.52 3.22 -2.45
N PHE A 31 14.70 3.88 -1.64
CA PHE A 31 13.81 3.23 -0.68
C PHE A 31 12.45 3.92 -0.63
N GLY A 32 11.37 3.16 -0.46
CA GLY A 32 10.03 3.68 -0.22
C GLY A 32 9.28 2.87 0.83
N ARG A 33 8.52 3.56 1.69
CA ARG A 33 7.71 2.95 2.77
C ARG A 33 6.29 3.47 2.76
N ALA A 34 5.31 2.58 2.88
CA ALA A 34 3.91 2.97 2.99
C ALA A 34 3.19 2.16 4.08
N ALA A 35 2.59 2.88 5.03
CA ALA A 35 1.60 2.35 5.96
C ALA A 35 0.21 2.57 5.39
N VAL A 36 -0.64 1.54 5.44
CA VAL A 36 -1.97 1.58 4.83
C VAL A 36 -3.00 2.01 5.86
N PRO A 37 -3.85 3.01 5.57
CA PRO A 37 -4.93 3.38 6.47
C PRO A 37 -6.03 2.31 6.48
N SER A 38 -6.70 2.13 7.61
CA SER A 38 -7.90 1.31 7.70
C SER A 38 -9.12 2.21 7.88
N GLY A 39 -10.02 2.18 6.89
CA GLY A 39 -11.31 2.86 6.96
C GLY A 39 -12.29 2.11 7.87
N ALA A 40 -13.28 2.83 8.41
CA ALA A 40 -14.43 2.23 9.08
C ALA A 40 -15.60 1.93 8.11
N SER A 41 -15.55 2.46 6.88
CA SER A 41 -16.59 2.28 5.87
C SER A 41 -16.58 0.85 5.32
N THR A 42 -17.76 0.25 5.24
CA THR A 42 -17.99 -1.11 4.74
C THR A 42 -18.86 -1.07 3.49
N GLY A 43 -18.58 -0.16 2.55
CA GLY A 43 -19.33 -0.11 1.30
C GLY A 43 -19.26 -1.46 0.60
N GLU A 44 -20.43 -2.06 0.30
CA GLU A 44 -20.53 -3.43 -0.24
C GLU A 44 -19.86 -3.60 -1.62
N ASN A 45 -19.57 -2.49 -2.31
CA ASN A 45 -18.89 -2.44 -3.60
C ASN A 45 -17.41 -1.99 -3.53
N GLU A 46 -16.85 -1.86 -2.32
CA GLU A 46 -15.48 -1.37 -2.12
C GLU A 46 -14.43 -2.50 -2.21
N ALA A 47 -13.17 -2.11 -2.39
CA ALA A 47 -12.05 -3.04 -2.31
C ALA A 47 -11.90 -3.55 -0.87
N ILE A 48 -11.68 -4.85 -0.70
CA ILE A 48 -11.79 -5.50 0.60
C ILE A 48 -10.43 -5.54 1.30
N GLU A 49 -10.37 -4.93 2.49
CA GLU A 49 -9.24 -5.10 3.40
C GLU A 49 -9.19 -6.54 3.93
N LEU A 50 -8.04 -7.21 3.79
CA LEU A 50 -7.88 -8.57 4.29
C LEU A 50 -7.47 -8.58 5.78
N ARG A 51 -8.30 -9.19 6.60
CA ARG A 51 -8.11 -9.41 8.05
C ARG A 51 -7.97 -10.90 8.37
N ASP A 52 -7.30 -11.20 9.48
CA ASP A 52 -6.99 -12.57 9.88
C ASP A 52 -8.23 -13.34 10.34
N GLY A 53 -9.13 -12.68 11.08
CA GLY A 53 -10.32 -13.30 11.69
C GLY A 53 -10.02 -14.11 12.95
N ASP A 54 -8.77 -14.20 13.39
CA ASP A 54 -8.38 -14.89 14.63
C ASP A 54 -8.77 -14.07 15.87
N LYS A 55 -9.85 -14.45 16.55
CA LYS A 55 -10.36 -13.77 17.75
C LYS A 55 -9.34 -13.70 18.89
N LYS A 56 -8.34 -14.59 18.94
CA LYS A 56 -7.28 -14.56 19.96
C LYS A 56 -6.28 -13.43 19.76
N ARG A 57 -6.22 -12.85 18.55
CA ARG A 57 -5.31 -11.77 18.18
C ARG A 57 -6.07 -10.52 17.77
N TYR A 58 -5.92 -9.44 18.54
CA TYR A 58 -6.55 -8.15 18.25
C TYR A 58 -8.06 -8.28 17.96
N GLY A 59 -8.75 -9.23 18.60
CA GLY A 59 -10.17 -9.49 18.38
C GLY A 59 -10.55 -9.86 16.94
N GLY A 60 -9.64 -10.49 16.18
CA GLY A 60 -9.85 -10.86 14.77
C GLY A 60 -9.33 -9.83 13.76
N LYS A 61 -8.81 -8.70 14.22
CA LYS A 61 -8.34 -7.59 13.37
C LYS A 61 -6.88 -7.70 12.92
N GLY A 62 -6.19 -8.79 13.22
CA GLY A 62 -4.84 -9.04 12.70
C GLY A 62 -4.79 -8.94 11.16
N VAL A 63 -3.60 -8.65 10.62
CA VAL A 63 -3.36 -8.53 9.17
C VAL A 63 -2.22 -9.42 8.68
N LEU A 64 -1.89 -10.48 9.42
CA LEU A 64 -0.79 -11.37 9.05
C LEU A 64 -0.99 -12.06 7.70
N LYS A 65 -2.23 -12.37 7.31
CA LYS A 65 -2.53 -12.90 5.98
C LYS A 65 -2.15 -11.90 4.88
N ALA A 66 -2.51 -10.63 5.05
CA ALA A 66 -2.14 -9.58 4.09
C ALA A 66 -0.62 -9.38 4.05
N VAL A 67 0.06 -9.39 5.20
CA VAL A 67 1.53 -9.33 5.29
C VAL A 67 2.18 -10.52 4.59
N ALA A 68 1.65 -11.72 4.77
CA ALA A 68 2.12 -12.92 4.09
C ALA A 68 1.93 -12.82 2.57
N ASN A 69 0.80 -12.26 2.11
CA ASN A 69 0.56 -12.01 0.69
C ASN A 69 1.59 -11.02 0.11
N VAL A 70 1.96 -9.97 0.85
CA VAL A 70 3.05 -9.07 0.43
C VAL A 70 4.35 -9.84 0.26
N ASN A 71 4.77 -10.58 1.29
CA ASN A 71 6.09 -11.20 1.34
C ASN A 71 6.26 -12.42 0.43
N ASN A 72 5.21 -13.24 0.31
CA ASN A 72 5.32 -14.56 -0.32
C ASN A 72 4.67 -14.63 -1.71
N VAL A 73 3.79 -13.69 -2.05
CA VAL A 73 3.04 -13.72 -3.32
C VAL A 73 3.38 -12.50 -4.17
N ILE A 74 3.20 -11.29 -3.63
CA ILE A 74 3.42 -10.05 -4.37
C ILE A 74 4.91 -9.82 -4.61
N ALA A 75 5.75 -9.90 -3.57
CA ALA A 75 7.18 -9.66 -3.68
C ALA A 75 7.83 -10.45 -4.84
N PRO A 76 7.76 -11.79 -4.91
CA PRO A 76 8.39 -12.54 -6.00
C PRO A 76 7.80 -12.20 -7.39
N ALA A 77 6.56 -11.71 -7.47
CA ALA A 77 5.92 -11.36 -8.74
C ALA A 77 6.39 -10.02 -9.33
N ILE A 78 6.96 -9.12 -8.51
CA ILE A 78 7.39 -7.77 -8.93
C ILE A 78 8.90 -7.51 -8.78
N LEU A 79 9.66 -8.43 -8.18
CA LEU A 79 11.12 -8.35 -8.19
C LEU A 79 11.65 -8.32 -9.63
N GLY A 80 12.65 -7.47 -9.89
CA GLY A 80 13.21 -7.25 -11.22
C GLY A 80 12.44 -6.24 -12.08
N MET A 81 11.21 -5.86 -11.71
CA MET A 81 10.47 -4.81 -12.41
C MET A 81 11.05 -3.43 -12.13
N SER A 82 10.86 -2.50 -13.07
CA SER A 82 11.23 -1.09 -12.86
C SER A 82 10.19 -0.37 -12.00
N ALA A 83 10.62 0.24 -10.90
CA ALA A 83 9.72 1.05 -10.05
C ALA A 83 9.17 2.30 -10.75
N LEU A 84 9.77 2.74 -11.88
CA LEU A 84 9.26 3.85 -12.67
C LEU A 84 8.00 3.49 -13.47
N ASN A 85 7.72 2.19 -13.66
CA ASN A 85 6.57 1.71 -14.42
C ASN A 85 5.36 1.46 -13.50
N GLN A 86 4.92 2.50 -12.78
CA GLN A 86 3.86 2.39 -11.77
C GLN A 86 2.61 1.66 -12.28
N ARG A 87 2.13 2.01 -13.49
CA ARG A 87 0.95 1.37 -14.10
C ARG A 87 1.15 -0.12 -14.35
N GLU A 88 2.32 -0.52 -14.81
CA GLU A 88 2.64 -1.92 -15.09
C GLU A 88 2.62 -2.74 -13.80
N ILE A 89 3.22 -2.21 -12.73
CA ILE A 89 3.21 -2.82 -11.41
C ILE A 89 1.77 -2.93 -10.89
N ASP A 90 0.99 -1.85 -10.93
CA ASP A 90 -0.39 -1.86 -10.43
C ASP A 90 -1.28 -2.84 -11.22
N HIS A 91 -1.11 -2.92 -12.54
CA HIS A 91 -1.79 -3.92 -13.37
C HIS A 91 -1.36 -5.34 -13.00
N LYS A 92 -0.06 -5.59 -12.80
CA LYS A 92 0.45 -6.89 -12.34
C LYS A 92 -0.18 -7.30 -11.01
N LEU A 93 -0.34 -6.37 -10.06
CA LEU A 93 -1.00 -6.63 -8.78
C LEU A 93 -2.48 -7.00 -8.97
N ILE A 94 -3.20 -6.29 -9.83
CA ILE A 94 -4.61 -6.56 -10.14
C ILE A 94 -4.79 -7.93 -10.79
N GLU A 95 -3.94 -8.25 -11.77
CA GLU A 95 -3.94 -9.56 -12.44
C GLU A 95 -3.60 -10.70 -11.47
N LEU A 96 -2.63 -10.48 -10.58
CA LEU A 96 -2.20 -11.45 -9.58
C LEU A 96 -3.29 -11.74 -8.53
N ASP A 97 -4.08 -10.74 -8.15
CA ASP A 97 -5.23 -10.94 -7.28
C ASP A 97 -6.37 -11.68 -8.00
N GLY A 98 -6.67 -11.28 -9.23
CA GLY A 98 -7.66 -11.93 -10.08
C GLY A 98 -9.12 -11.70 -9.67
N THR A 99 -9.42 -10.89 -8.63
CA THR A 99 -10.79 -10.55 -8.24
C THR A 99 -11.10 -9.07 -8.47
N LYS A 100 -12.39 -8.76 -8.65
CA LYS A 100 -12.85 -7.38 -8.81
C LYS A 100 -12.64 -6.54 -7.56
N THR A 101 -12.69 -7.17 -6.39
CA THR A 101 -12.70 -6.53 -5.07
C THR A 101 -11.35 -6.58 -4.36
N LYS A 102 -10.30 -7.14 -4.98
CA LYS A 102 -8.97 -7.28 -4.36
C LYS A 102 -8.97 -8.20 -3.14
N SER A 103 -9.87 -9.17 -3.13
CA SER A 103 -10.17 -10.00 -1.95
C SER A 103 -9.20 -11.14 -1.72
N ASN A 104 -8.44 -11.56 -2.73
CA ASN A 104 -7.52 -12.69 -2.62
C ASN A 104 -6.21 -12.27 -1.94
N LEU A 105 -5.62 -11.18 -2.43
CA LEU A 105 -4.40 -10.61 -1.86
C LEU A 105 -4.69 -9.63 -0.71
N GLY A 106 -5.86 -8.98 -0.75
CA GLY A 106 -6.23 -7.91 0.16
C GLY A 106 -5.88 -6.55 -0.45
N ALA A 107 -6.88 -5.65 -0.49
CA ALA A 107 -6.68 -4.28 -0.96
C ALA A 107 -5.60 -3.55 -0.17
N ASN A 108 -5.46 -3.86 1.12
CA ASN A 108 -4.41 -3.34 1.98
C ASN A 108 -3.01 -3.80 1.58
N ALA A 109 -2.81 -5.08 1.25
CA ALA A 109 -1.52 -5.58 0.76
C ALA A 109 -1.13 -4.89 -0.56
N MET A 110 -2.05 -4.83 -1.52
CA MET A 110 -1.81 -4.25 -2.85
C MET A 110 -1.52 -2.74 -2.77
N LEU A 111 -2.32 -2.00 -2.01
CA LEU A 111 -2.14 -0.56 -1.86
C LEU A 111 -0.82 -0.22 -1.16
N GLY A 112 -0.44 -1.00 -0.14
CA GLY A 112 0.85 -0.83 0.54
C GLY A 112 2.03 -0.94 -0.42
N VAL A 113 2.04 -1.98 -1.27
CA VAL A 113 3.07 -2.17 -2.29
C VAL A 113 3.04 -1.04 -3.33
N SER A 114 1.87 -0.72 -3.88
CA SER A 114 1.69 0.33 -4.89
C SER A 114 2.26 1.68 -4.44
N LEU A 115 1.92 2.12 -3.22
CA LEU A 115 2.41 3.38 -2.66
C LEU A 115 3.89 3.34 -2.30
N ALA A 116 4.40 2.21 -1.80
CA ALA A 116 5.82 2.06 -1.47
C ALA A 116 6.69 2.10 -2.73
N VAL A 117 6.24 1.50 -3.84
CA VAL A 117 6.90 1.59 -5.16
C VAL A 117 6.98 3.05 -5.62
N ALA A 118 5.86 3.79 -5.59
CA ALA A 118 5.82 5.19 -6.00
C ALA A 118 6.81 6.05 -5.19
N LYS A 119 6.89 5.82 -3.87
CA LYS A 119 7.85 6.51 -3.00
C LYS A 119 9.30 6.13 -3.29
N ALA A 120 9.57 4.85 -3.56
CA ALA A 120 10.91 4.40 -3.91
C ALA A 120 11.38 5.00 -5.24
N ALA A 121 10.47 5.10 -6.22
CA ALA A 121 10.71 5.73 -7.50
C ALA A 121 10.93 7.25 -7.39
N ALA A 122 10.11 7.95 -6.61
CA ALA A 122 10.29 9.37 -6.32
C ALA A 122 11.68 9.63 -5.69
N ASN A 123 12.05 8.82 -4.70
CA ASN A 123 13.36 8.90 -4.05
C ASN A 123 14.52 8.54 -4.99
N TYR A 124 14.32 7.63 -5.95
CA TYR A 124 15.31 7.31 -6.97
C TYR A 124 15.60 8.49 -7.92
N LEU A 125 14.57 9.27 -8.25
CA LEU A 125 14.68 10.44 -9.11
C LEU A 125 15.04 11.73 -8.34
N ASP A 126 15.23 11.65 -7.03
CA ASP A 126 15.42 12.79 -6.13
C ASP A 126 14.29 13.84 -6.29
N GLN A 127 13.05 13.36 -6.33
CA GLN A 127 11.86 14.20 -6.47
C GLN A 127 10.96 14.07 -5.25
N PRO A 128 10.39 15.20 -4.77
CA PRO A 128 9.27 15.13 -3.84
C PRO A 128 8.12 14.31 -4.44
N LEU A 129 7.44 13.50 -3.62
CA LEU A 129 6.40 12.56 -4.08
C LEU A 129 5.28 13.26 -4.88
N TYR A 130 4.85 14.46 -4.46
CA TYR A 130 3.80 15.19 -5.17
C TYR A 130 4.21 15.57 -6.60
N ARG A 131 5.50 15.85 -6.83
CA ARG A 131 6.06 16.18 -8.13
C ARG A 131 6.27 14.93 -8.99
N TYR A 132 6.69 13.83 -8.37
CA TYR A 132 6.77 12.52 -9.03
C TYR A 132 5.40 12.07 -9.55
N ILE A 133 4.35 12.20 -8.75
CA ILE A 133 2.99 11.79 -9.12
C ILE A 133 2.34 12.78 -10.10
N GLY A 134 2.40 14.09 -9.80
CA GLY A 134 1.63 15.11 -10.52
C GLY A 134 2.38 15.84 -11.64
N GLY A 135 3.66 15.50 -11.85
CA GLY A 135 4.49 16.12 -12.88
C GLY A 135 4.88 17.57 -12.57
N THR A 136 5.26 18.30 -13.62
CA THR A 136 5.82 19.66 -13.51
C THR A 136 4.81 20.71 -13.04
N ASN A 137 3.51 20.45 -13.17
CA ASN A 137 2.44 21.39 -12.83
C ASN A 137 1.71 21.05 -11.52
N ALA A 138 2.30 20.22 -10.66
CA ALA A 138 1.78 19.95 -9.32
C ALA A 138 2.17 21.07 -8.34
N TYR A 139 1.32 22.10 -8.22
CA TYR A 139 1.58 23.27 -7.37
C TYR A 139 0.39 23.74 -6.52
N VAL A 140 -0.82 23.25 -6.78
CA VAL A 140 -2.03 23.71 -6.08
C VAL A 140 -2.10 23.07 -4.68
N LEU A 141 -2.14 23.91 -3.64
CA LEU A 141 -2.42 23.45 -2.27
C LEU A 141 -3.94 23.41 -2.03
N PRO A 142 -4.49 22.32 -1.46
CA PRO A 142 -5.92 22.22 -1.18
C PRO A 142 -6.33 23.11 0.00
N VAL A 143 -7.54 23.67 -0.06
CA VAL A 143 -8.17 24.30 1.11
C VAL A 143 -8.61 23.19 2.07
N PRO A 144 -8.14 23.17 3.33
CA PRO A 144 -8.45 22.08 4.25
C PRO A 144 -9.90 22.15 4.75
N MET A 145 -10.61 21.02 4.66
CA MET A 145 -11.89 20.82 5.35
C MET A 145 -11.61 20.23 6.73
N MET A 146 -11.60 21.08 7.76
CA MET A 146 -11.24 20.69 9.13
C MET A 146 -12.44 20.15 9.89
N ASN A 147 -12.38 18.89 10.34
CA ASN A 147 -13.41 18.31 11.18
C ASN A 147 -13.29 18.84 12.62
N ILE A 148 -14.32 19.55 13.11
CA ILE A 148 -14.34 20.17 14.45
C ILE A 148 -15.33 19.46 15.38
N ILE A 149 -16.48 19.05 14.86
CA ILE A 149 -17.55 18.43 15.65
C ILE A 149 -18.04 17.19 14.89
N ASN A 150 -18.04 16.06 15.58
CA ASN A 150 -18.66 14.83 15.12
C ASN A 150 -20.03 14.67 15.79
N GLY A 151 -21.00 14.06 15.09
CA GLY A 151 -22.31 13.72 15.63
C GLY A 151 -22.87 12.48 14.95
N GLY A 152 -23.37 11.55 15.75
CA GLY A 152 -23.84 10.22 15.34
C GLY A 152 -23.98 9.32 16.55
#